data_AF-A0A5C8MNK8-F1
#
_entry.id   AF-A0A5C8MNK8-F1
#
_cell.length_a   1.000
_cell.length_b   1.000
_cell.length_c   1.000
_cell.angle_alpha   90.00
_cell.angle_beta   90.00
_cell.angle_gamma   90.00
#
_symmetry.space_group_name_H-M   'P 1'
#
loop_
_entity.id
_entity.type
_entity.pdbx_description
1 polymer ?
#
loop_
_entity_poly.entity_id
_entity_poly.type
_entity_poly.pdbx_seq_one_letter_code
_entity_poly.pdbx_strand_id
1 'polypeptide(L)' 'MKLSDEEEQRLRNEVNQMETKEKEQVLELLISYEQKGKREGAKQKEREMMRKMIAKGMSIADIAHIFDLTEEEVHKRVND' A
#
# COMPACT_ATOMS: atom_id res chain seq x y z
N MET A 1 6.88 -0.37 -9.18
CA MET A 1 7.42 0.31 -10.38
C MET A 1 7.22 1.81 -10.18
N LYS A 2 8.24 2.64 -10.38
CA LYS A 2 8.12 4.11 -10.40
C LYS A 2 8.40 4.57 -11.83
N LEU A 3 7.66 5.58 -12.31
CA LEU A 3 7.98 6.25 -13.56
C LEU A 3 9.34 6.95 -13.41
N SER A 4 10.10 6.98 -14.48
CA SER A 4 11.23 7.89 -14.62
C SER A 4 10.76 9.33 -14.76
N ASP A 5 11.64 10.29 -14.52
CA ASP A 5 11.33 11.73 -14.65
C ASP A 5 10.84 12.07 -16.07
N GLU A 6 11.40 11.42 -17.10
CA GLU A 6 10.96 11.60 -18.50
C GLU A 6 9.55 11.06 -18.75
N GLU A 7 9.22 9.90 -18.19
CA GLU A 7 7.88 9.34 -18.30
C GLU A 7 6.85 10.18 -17.54
N GLU A 8 7.21 10.70 -16.37
CA GLU A 8 6.35 11.60 -15.61
C GLU A 8 6.11 12.91 -16.37
N GLN A 9 7.15 13.48 -16.99
CA GLN A 9 7.00 14.68 -17.79
C GLN A 9 6.13 14.45 -19.03
N ARG A 10 6.28 13.30 -19.71
CA ARG A 10 5.40 12.92 -20.83
C ARG A 10 3.95 12.78 -20.38
N LEU A 11 3.70 12.05 -19.29
CA LEU A 11 2.36 11.88 -18.72
C LEU A 11 1.72 13.23 -18.36
N ARG A 12 2.47 14.15 -17.74
CA ARG A 12 1.99 15.49 -17.40
C ARG A 12 1.58 16.28 -18.66
N ASN A 13 2.35 16.18 -19.74
CA ASN A 13 2.04 16.85 -21.00
C ASN A 13 0.79 16.27 -21.65
N GLU A 14 0.66 14.94 -21.70
CA GLU A 14 -0.53 14.24 -22.23
C GLU A 14 -1.79 14.63 -21.45
N VAL A 15 -1.75 14.55 -20.12
CA VAL A 15 -2.88 14.93 -19.25
C VAL A 15 -3.26 16.41 -19.38
N ASN A 16 -2.32 17.29 -19.72
CA ASN A 16 -2.61 18.70 -19.94
C ASN A 16 -3.26 19.00 -21.30
N GLN A 17 -3.11 18.10 -22.27
CA GLN A 17 -3.73 18.23 -23.61
C GLN A 17 -5.09 17.53 -23.72
N MET A 18 -5.45 16.70 -22.73
CA MET A 18 -6.74 16.01 -22.66
C MET A 18 -7.93 16.95 -22.49
N GLU A 19 -9.09 16.52 -22.99
CA GLU A 19 -10.37 17.18 -22.70
C GLU A 19 -10.69 17.13 -21.20
N THR A 20 -11.47 18.10 -20.70
CA THR A 20 -11.75 18.25 -19.26
C THR A 20 -12.30 16.97 -18.61
N LYS A 21 -13.23 16.28 -19.28
CA LYS A 21 -13.84 15.04 -18.75
C LYS A 21 -12.86 13.86 -18.70
N GLU A 22 -12.04 13.70 -19.73
CA GLU A 22 -11.02 12.65 -19.78
C GLU A 22 -9.93 12.91 -18.74
N LYS A 23 -9.50 14.17 -18.61
CA LYS A 23 -8.55 14.61 -17.58
C LYS A 23 -9.05 14.31 -16.17
N GLU A 24 -10.32 14.57 -15.86
CA GLU A 24 -10.92 14.25 -14.57
C GLU A 24 -10.86 12.74 -14.28
N GLN A 25 -11.22 11.89 -15.26
CA GLN A 25 -11.16 10.44 -15.11
C GLN A 25 -9.73 9.92 -14.86
N VAL A 26 -8.75 10.46 -15.58
CA VAL A 26 -7.33 10.10 -15.39
C VAL A 26 -6.85 10.51 -13.99
N LEU A 27 -7.23 11.69 -13.50
CA LEU A 27 -6.87 12.15 -12.17
C LEU A 27 -7.49 11.28 -11.07
N GLU A 28 -8.77 10.93 -11.20
CA GLU A 28 -9.43 10.01 -10.26
C GLU A 28 -8.74 8.65 -10.21
N LEU A 29 -8.34 8.13 -11.37
CA LEU A 29 -7.60 6.87 -11.47
C LEU A 29 -6.25 6.95 -10.75
N LEU A 30 -5.47 8.01 -10.99
CA LEU A 30 -4.18 8.22 -10.34
C LEU A 30 -4.31 8.33 -8.81
N ILE A 31 -5.31 9.07 -8.33
CA ILE A 31 -5.62 9.19 -6.90
C ILE A 31 -5.98 7.81 -6.32
N SER A 32 -6.80 7.02 -7.02
CA SER A 32 -7.18 5.67 -6.60
C SER A 32 -5.96 4.75 -6.45
N TYR A 33 -5.05 4.76 -7.43
CA TYR A 33 -3.80 3.97 -7.36
C TYR A 33 -2.87 4.45 -6.24
N GLU A 34 -2.73 5.76 -6.04
CA GLU A 34 -1.92 6.29 -4.95
C GLU A 34 -2.47 5.82 -3.59
N GLN A 35 -3.78 5.91 -3.38
CA GLN A 35 -4.43 5.45 -2.16
C GLN A 35 -4.30 3.93 -1.98
N LYS A 36 -4.41 3.15 -3.06
CA LYS A 36 -4.21 1.70 -3.03
C LYS A 36 -2.78 1.37 -2.61
N GLY A 37 -1.80 2.04 -3.21
CA GLY A 37 -0.38 1.87 -2.88
C GLY A 37 -0.06 2.22 -1.43
N LYS A 38 -0.63 3.32 -0.89
CA LYS A 38 -0.50 3.68 0.54
C LYS A 38 -1.05 2.58 1.46
N ARG A 39 -2.23 2.03 1.14
CA ARG A 39 -2.87 0.95 1.91
C ARG A 39 -2.05 -0.35 1.86
N GLU A 40 -1.58 -0.75 0.67
CA GLU A 40 -0.76 -1.95 0.51
C GLU A 40 0.60 -1.82 1.22
N GLY A 41 1.23 -0.65 1.15
CA GLY A 41 2.47 -0.36 1.85
C GLY A 41 2.32 -0.41 3.37
N ALA A 42 1.22 0.12 3.91
CA ALA A 42 0.91 0.03 5.34
C ALA A 42 0.75 -1.43 5.79
N LYS A 43 -0.04 -2.23 5.05
CA LYS A 43 -0.22 -3.66 5.32
C LYS A 43 1.11 -4.43 5.27
N GLN A 44 1.96 -4.13 4.29
CA GLN A 44 3.28 -4.76 4.19
C GLN A 44 4.16 -4.43 5.40
N LYS A 45 4.16 -3.17 5.84
CA LYS A 45 4.92 -2.73 7.02
C LYS A 45 4.44 -3.43 8.29
N GLU A 46 3.12 -3.58 8.47
CA GLU A 46 2.54 -4.34 9.58
C GLU A 46 3.00 -5.80 9.57
N ARG A 47 2.90 -6.49 8.42
CA ARG A 47 3.36 -7.88 8.27
C ARG A 47 4.83 -8.05 8.64
N GLU A 48 5.69 -7.18 8.13
CA GLU A 48 7.13 -7.20 8.43
C GLU A 48 7.41 -6.96 9.91
N MET A 49 6.65 -6.07 10.55
CA MET A 49 6.76 -5.82 11.98
C MET A 49 6.35 -7.04 12.80
N MET A 50 5.23 -7.68 12.47
CA MET A 50 4.78 -8.92 13.12
C MET A 50 5.83 -10.03 12.97
N ARG A 51 6.37 -10.25 11.76
CA ARG A 51 7.45 -11.22 11.51
C ARG A 51 8.69 -10.93 12.36
N LYS A 52 9.09 -9.66 12.49
CA LYS A 52 10.21 -9.26 13.35
C LYS A 52 9.94 -9.49 14.83
N MET A 53 8.70 -9.32 15.30
CA MET A 53 8.32 -9.59 16.69
C MET A 53 8.36 -11.10 16.99
N ILE A 54 7.85 -11.93 16.07
CA ILE A 54 7.97 -13.40 16.16
C ILE A 54 9.44 -13.83 16.20
N ALA A 55 10.28 -13.27 15.32
CA ALA A 55 11.71 -13.56 15.30
C ALA A 55 12.44 -13.15 16.60
N LYS A 56 11.87 -12.22 17.37
CA LYS A 56 12.35 -11.82 18.70
C LYS A 56 11.76 -12.67 19.84
N GLY A 57 11.00 -13.71 19.54
CA GLY A 57 10.41 -14.63 20.52
C GLY A 57 9.08 -14.18 21.10
N MET A 58 8.44 -13.15 20.55
CA MET A 58 7.10 -12.73 20.98
C MET A 58 6.04 -13.72 20.51
N SER A 59 5.08 -14.05 21.39
CA SER A 59 4.00 -14.98 21.05
C SER A 59 2.99 -14.35 20.09
N ILE A 60 2.26 -15.19 19.35
CA ILE A 60 1.19 -14.72 18.45
C ILE A 60 0.06 -14.06 19.25
N ALA A 61 -0.24 -14.54 20.46
CA ALA A 61 -1.21 -13.93 21.36
C ALA A 61 -0.81 -12.50 21.77
N ASP A 62 0.45 -12.27 22.12
CA ASP A 62 0.94 -10.93 22.48
C ASP A 62 0.88 -9.97 21.28
N ILE A 63 1.24 -10.46 20.09
CA ILE A 63 1.17 -9.68 18.85
C ILE A 63 -0.29 -9.34 18.51
N ALA A 64 -1.20 -10.31 18.63
CA ALA A 64 -2.62 -10.12 18.42
C ALA A 64 -3.17 -9.03 19.35
N HIS A 65 -2.77 -9.03 20.63
CA HIS A 65 -3.13 -8.00 21.59
C HIS A 65 -2.58 -6.61 21.23
N ILE A 66 -1.30 -6.50 20.82
CA ILE A 66 -0.67 -5.22 20.46
C ILE A 66 -1.34 -4.58 19.24
N PHE A 67 -1.75 -5.38 18.27
CA PHE A 67 -2.34 -4.91 17.01
C PHE A 67 -3.87 -4.85 17.03
N ASP A 68 -4.51 -5.22 18.14
CA ASP A 68 -5.96 -5.36 18.27
C ASP A 68 -6.55 -6.27 17.18
N LEU A 69 -5.97 -7.46 17.05
CA LEU A 69 -6.32 -8.49 16.08
C LEU A 69 -6.61 -9.81 16.80
N THR A 70 -7.21 -10.74 16.06
CA THR A 70 -7.26 -12.15 16.48
C THR A 70 -5.96 -12.89 16.12
N GLU A 71 -5.69 -14.00 16.80
CA GLU A 71 -4.52 -14.84 16.48
C GLU A 71 -4.60 -15.40 15.04
N GLU A 72 -5.80 -15.74 14.55
CA GLU A 72 -6.03 -16.19 13.17
C GLU A 72 -5.64 -15.10 12.16
N GLU A 73 -6.01 -13.86 12.45
CA GLU A 73 -5.68 -12.70 11.64
C GLU A 73 -4.19 -12.38 11.59
N VAL A 74 -3.48 -12.60 12.70
CA VAL A 74 -2.01 -12.52 12.75
C VAL A 74 -1.42 -13.65 11.91
N HIS A 75 -1.89 -14.88 12.08
CA HIS A 75 -1.44 -16.04 11.31
C HIS A 75 -1.59 -15.85 9.79
N LYS A 76 -2.73 -15.35 9.31
CA LYS A 76 -2.92 -15.03 7.89
C LYS A 76 -1.92 -13.98 7.42
N ARG A 77 -1.79 -12.87 8.15
CA ARG A 77 -0.88 -11.77 7.80
C ARG A 77 0.58 -12.19 7.74
N VAL A 78 1.05 -13.06 8.64
CA VAL A 78 2.48 -13.45 8.65
C VAL A 78 2.81 -14.52 7.60
N ASN A 79 1.82 -15.25 7.10
CA ASN A 79 1.99 -16.33 6.13
C ASN A 79 1.71 -15.93 4.67
N ASP A 80 1.07 -14.77 4.44
CA ASP A 80 0.91 -14.11 3.12
C ASP A 80 2.26 -13.59 2.54
#